data_AF-A0A958KR16-F1
#
_entry.id   AF-A0A958KR16-F1
#
_cell.length_a   1.000
_cell.length_b   1.000
_cell.length_c   1.000
_cell.angle_alpha   90.00
_cell.angle_beta   90.00
_cell.angle_gamma   90.00
#
_symmetry.space_group_name_H-M   'P 1'
#
loop_
_entity.id
_entity.type
_entity.pdbx_description
1 polymer ?
#
loop_
_entity_poly.entity_id
_entity_poly.type
_entity_poly.pdbx_seq_one_letter_code
_entity_poly.pdbx_strand_id
1 'polypeptide(L)'
;QAYESQKDSLRVQTEEAMAALEDVQAKVKEFERHANRVNAEFEGSKQMSLMALQDVENLSQNKDMLFERVKEKRQEVESFKDEFNAVTSRLYGLENLHANFEGFQDGVKSVMMWKKQRQVVRADGSVEMASELRPISDVVSIPEEFELAMEAALGTRLQMLLSENGEESLQAVDYLKEQKAGRSSFFNVDGIQTLNIDTTPTGDNVVLLKSVVSSPEKYSKTVNHLIGNVAVVDSIRTALSMRSECKGWTFVTREGDTLTSDGVLTGGTAESAGSGILKRGREIKDLVQQKEEWSGKLALASVALKKMESQLENIDSELEKALKTQAEQEIRAAELRKDMERADNELKNARAAVDKQVQEKAKLDSKENELTQKVEEIQLKLSEMQEQKQGLESSSQELEADLQNLRLGIDDLQRKATEAKVASAEKRQ
;
A
#
# COMPACT_ATOMS: atom_id res chain seq x y z
N GLN A 1 78.61 51.99 3.35
CA GLN A 1 79.10 50.64 2.95
C GLN A 1 78.53 49.50 3.81
N ALA A 2 78.88 49.33 5.10
CA ALA A 2 78.38 48.19 5.89
C ALA A 2 76.84 48.19 6.09
N TYR A 3 76.26 49.35 6.44
CA TYR A 3 74.80 49.49 6.57
C TYR A 3 74.05 49.43 5.23
N GLU A 4 74.64 49.84 4.12
CA GLU A 4 74.06 49.69 2.78
C GLU A 4 74.01 48.21 2.37
N SER A 5 75.10 47.46 2.58
CA SER A 5 75.12 46.02 2.31
C SER A 5 74.11 45.26 3.17
N GLN A 6 73.93 45.67 4.43
CA GLN A 6 72.92 45.09 5.32
C GLN A 6 71.49 45.46 4.89
N LYS A 7 71.27 46.67 4.36
CA LYS A 7 69.99 47.11 3.79
C LYS A 7 69.64 46.29 2.55
N ASP A 8 70.58 46.11 1.63
CA ASP A 8 70.36 45.33 0.41
C ASP A 8 70.08 43.86 0.75
N SER A 9 70.78 43.29 1.74
CA SER A 9 70.49 41.93 2.21
C SER A 9 69.09 41.79 2.84
N LEU A 10 68.64 42.79 3.61
CA LEU A 10 67.29 42.80 4.19
C LEU A 10 66.22 42.93 3.11
N ARG A 11 66.45 43.78 2.12
CA ARG A 11 65.53 43.95 0.99
C ARG A 11 65.34 42.65 0.20
N VAL A 12 66.42 41.91 -0.07
CA VAL A 12 66.33 40.59 -0.72
C VAL A 12 65.51 39.62 0.15
N GLN A 13 65.73 39.59 1.46
CA GLN A 13 64.92 38.76 2.38
C GLN A 13 63.45 39.17 2.40
N THR A 14 63.13 40.46 2.33
CA THR A 14 61.76 40.97 2.23
C THR A 14 61.10 40.53 0.91
N GLU A 15 61.82 40.61 -0.21
CA GLU A 15 61.36 40.16 -1.53
C GLU A 15 61.12 38.64 -1.54
N GLU A 16 62.03 37.84 -0.96
CA GLU A 16 61.86 36.38 -0.80
C GLU A 16 60.65 36.04 0.09
N ALA A 17 60.47 36.75 1.21
CA ALA A 17 59.34 36.56 2.10
C ALA A 17 58.00 36.95 1.44
N MET A 18 58.00 37.96 0.56
CA MET A 18 56.84 38.36 -0.25
C MET A 18 56.49 37.28 -1.27
N ALA A 19 57.46 36.74 -2.01
CA ALA A 19 57.22 35.65 -2.95
C ALA A 19 56.69 34.39 -2.24
N ALA A 20 57.23 34.05 -1.07
CA ALA A 20 56.74 32.94 -0.25
C ALA A 20 55.31 33.20 0.25
N LEU A 21 54.96 34.44 0.61
CA LEU A 21 53.60 34.81 1.00
C LEU A 21 52.62 34.64 -0.16
N GLU A 22 52.99 35.06 -1.37
CA GLU A 22 52.15 34.88 -2.57
C GLU A 22 51.89 33.40 -2.90
N ASP A 23 52.91 32.54 -2.78
CA ASP A 23 52.76 31.09 -2.98
C ASP A 23 51.81 30.45 -1.96
N VAL A 24 51.97 30.78 -0.68
CA VAL A 24 51.08 30.26 0.37
C VAL A 24 49.66 30.81 0.22
N GLN A 25 49.48 32.07 -0.19
CA GLN A 25 48.16 32.64 -0.50
C GLN A 25 47.51 31.97 -1.72
N ALA A 26 48.29 31.60 -2.74
CA ALA A 26 47.80 30.84 -3.87
C ALA A 26 47.29 29.45 -3.44
N LYS A 27 48.05 28.76 -2.58
CA LYS A 27 47.64 27.48 -1.97
C LYS A 27 46.36 27.61 -1.14
N VAL A 28 46.19 28.68 -0.36
CA VAL A 28 44.93 28.93 0.36
C VAL A 28 43.76 29.03 -0.61
N LYS A 29 43.88 29.78 -1.70
CA LYS A 29 42.79 29.87 -2.69
C LYS A 29 42.46 28.51 -3.32
N GLU A 30 43.45 27.65 -3.52
CA GLU A 30 43.25 26.29 -4.01
C GLU A 30 42.50 25.43 -2.97
N PHE A 31 42.95 25.43 -1.72
CA PHE A 31 42.29 24.70 -0.63
C PHE A 31 40.88 25.23 -0.35
N GLU A 32 40.63 26.53 -0.46
CA GLU A 32 39.28 27.11 -0.34
C GLU A 32 38.34 26.59 -1.42
N ARG A 33 38.80 26.54 -2.67
CA ARG A 33 38.00 25.96 -3.77
C ARG A 33 37.74 24.48 -3.54
N HIS A 34 38.75 23.74 -3.08
CA HIS A 34 38.60 22.32 -2.76
C HIS A 34 37.60 22.09 -1.62
N ALA A 35 37.74 22.80 -0.49
CA ALA A 35 36.85 22.70 0.66
C ALA A 35 35.40 23.06 0.29
N ASN A 36 35.19 24.14 -0.47
CA ASN A 36 33.87 24.53 -0.94
C ASN A 36 33.23 23.48 -1.84
N ARG A 37 34.01 22.85 -2.74
CA ARG A 37 33.53 21.78 -3.61
C ARG A 37 33.11 20.54 -2.81
N VAL A 38 33.97 20.07 -1.91
CA VAL A 38 33.68 18.89 -1.09
C VAL A 38 32.49 19.16 -0.15
N ASN A 39 32.37 20.37 0.41
CA ASN A 39 31.23 20.76 1.21
C ASN A 39 29.90 20.73 0.41
N ALA A 40 29.92 21.22 -0.84
CA ALA A 40 28.74 21.15 -1.71
C ALA A 40 28.36 19.69 -2.05
N GLU A 41 29.35 18.84 -2.32
CA GLU A 41 29.14 17.40 -2.55
C GLU A 41 28.56 16.71 -1.30
N PHE A 42 29.06 17.03 -0.10
CA PHE A 42 28.55 16.52 1.16
C PHE A 42 27.10 16.93 1.42
N GLU A 43 26.76 18.22 1.31
CA GLU A 43 25.38 18.69 1.52
C GLU A 43 24.41 18.04 0.51
N GLY A 44 24.83 17.86 -0.75
CA GLY A 44 24.04 17.13 -1.75
C GLY A 44 23.82 15.67 -1.36
N SER A 45 24.86 14.96 -0.92
CA SER A 45 24.75 13.56 -0.48
C SER A 45 23.89 13.41 0.79
N LYS A 46 23.98 14.36 1.71
CA LYS A 46 23.16 14.42 2.93
C LYS A 46 21.68 14.63 2.60
N GLN A 47 21.37 15.51 1.65
CA GLN A 47 19.99 15.67 1.18
C GLN A 47 19.45 14.39 0.54
N MET A 48 20.24 13.71 -0.31
CA MET A 48 19.83 12.43 -0.89
C MET A 48 19.60 11.35 0.17
N SER A 49 20.45 11.29 1.21
CA SER A 49 20.28 10.37 2.35
C SER A 49 18.97 10.64 3.11
N LEU A 50 18.62 11.92 3.36
CA LEU A 50 17.36 12.29 4.00
C LEU A 50 16.14 11.93 3.15
N MET A 51 16.20 12.14 1.82
CA MET A 51 15.12 11.74 0.92
C MET A 51 14.93 10.22 0.91
N ALA A 52 16.02 9.45 0.86
CA ALA A 52 15.96 7.99 0.92
C ALA A 52 15.37 7.48 2.25
N LEU A 53 15.67 8.14 3.37
CA LEU A 53 15.08 7.83 4.66
C LEU A 53 13.56 8.07 4.67
N GLN A 54 13.10 9.20 4.10
CA GLN A 54 11.68 9.50 3.99
C GLN A 54 10.95 8.50 3.10
N ASP A 55 11.57 8.06 2.00
CA ASP A 55 11.01 7.06 1.10
C ASP A 55 10.83 5.71 1.80
N VAL A 56 11.81 5.29 2.60
CA VAL A 56 11.72 4.08 3.45
C VAL A 56 10.58 4.20 4.45
N GLU A 57 10.44 5.34 5.13
CA GLU A 57 9.37 5.55 6.10
C GLU A 57 7.98 5.48 5.43
N ASN A 58 7.82 6.15 4.29
CA ASN A 58 6.57 6.14 3.53
C ASN A 58 6.20 4.73 3.05
N LEU A 59 7.18 3.97 2.53
CA LEU A 59 6.97 2.59 2.10
C LEU A 59 6.63 1.67 3.28
N SER A 60 7.28 1.85 4.43
CA SER A 60 6.97 1.08 5.65
C SER A 60 5.55 1.35 6.13
N GLN A 61 5.12 2.61 6.18
CA GLN A 61 3.73 2.95 6.57
C GLN A 61 2.71 2.37 5.59
N ASN A 62 2.98 2.46 4.28
CA ASN A 62 2.12 1.89 3.25
C ASN A 62 2.02 0.36 3.37
N LYS A 63 3.14 -0.31 3.67
CA LYS A 63 3.19 -1.75 3.93
C LYS A 63 2.29 -2.12 5.11
N ASP A 64 2.43 -1.43 6.24
CA ASP A 64 1.66 -1.73 7.46
C ASP A 64 0.15 -1.56 7.24
N MET A 65 -0.25 -0.48 6.56
CA MET A 65 -1.65 -0.26 6.19
C MET A 65 -2.18 -1.35 5.25
N LEU A 66 -1.39 -1.76 4.26
CA LEU A 66 -1.80 -2.83 3.33
C LEU A 66 -1.85 -4.19 4.03
N PHE A 67 -0.93 -4.46 4.95
CA PHE A 67 -0.88 -5.69 5.73
C PHE A 67 -2.15 -5.89 6.57
N GLU A 68 -2.62 -4.87 7.29
CA GLU A 68 -3.86 -4.97 8.05
C GLU A 68 -5.08 -5.16 7.12
N ARG A 69 -5.11 -4.49 5.95
CA ARG A 69 -6.18 -4.73 4.95
C ARG A 69 -6.18 -6.15 4.40
N VAL A 70 -5.00 -6.74 4.15
CA VAL A 70 -4.86 -8.14 3.71
C VAL A 70 -5.40 -9.08 4.79
N LYS A 71 -5.09 -8.82 6.06
CA LYS A 71 -5.55 -9.61 7.20
C LYS A 71 -7.07 -9.54 7.37
N GLU A 72 -7.67 -8.36 7.29
CA GLU A 72 -9.13 -8.18 7.28
C GLU A 72 -9.77 -8.96 6.12
N LYS A 73 -9.23 -8.81 4.91
CA LYS A 73 -9.76 -9.50 3.72
C LYS A 73 -9.63 -11.02 3.83
N ARG A 74 -8.56 -11.51 4.44
CA ARG A 74 -8.36 -12.94 4.72
C ARG A 74 -9.39 -13.49 5.71
N GLN A 75 -9.73 -12.73 6.75
CA GLN A 75 -10.81 -13.10 7.67
C GLN A 75 -12.18 -13.15 6.98
N GLU A 76 -12.45 -12.18 6.10
CA GLU A 76 -13.69 -12.18 5.30
C GLU A 76 -13.77 -13.40 4.36
N VAL A 77 -12.67 -13.76 3.70
CA VAL A 77 -12.61 -14.98 2.86
C VAL A 77 -12.89 -16.23 3.67
N GLU A 78 -12.31 -16.38 4.86
CA GLU A 78 -12.57 -17.56 5.70
C GLU A 78 -14.03 -17.60 6.16
N SER A 79 -14.60 -16.45 6.57
CA SER A 79 -16.02 -16.37 6.92
C SER A 79 -16.94 -16.78 5.77
N PHE A 80 -16.70 -16.30 4.54
CA PHE A 80 -17.51 -16.70 3.38
C PHE A 80 -17.35 -18.17 3.02
N LYS A 81 -16.16 -18.73 3.23
CA LYS A 81 -15.89 -20.15 3.03
C LYS A 81 -16.61 -21.02 4.05
N ASP A 82 -16.66 -20.60 5.30
CA ASP A 82 -17.41 -21.29 6.36
C ASP A 82 -18.91 -21.30 6.06
N GLU A 83 -19.49 -20.16 5.67
CA GLU A 83 -20.89 -20.07 5.25
C GLU A 83 -21.19 -20.92 4.01
N PHE A 84 -20.32 -20.86 3.00
CA PHE A 84 -20.43 -21.70 1.81
C PHE A 84 -20.41 -23.20 2.16
N ASN A 85 -19.51 -23.61 3.05
CA ASN A 85 -19.41 -25.00 3.49
C ASN A 85 -20.64 -25.43 4.29
N ALA A 86 -21.13 -24.59 5.21
CA ALA A 86 -22.32 -24.86 6.01
C ALA A 86 -23.57 -25.06 5.12
N VAL A 87 -23.79 -24.14 4.17
CA VAL A 87 -24.89 -24.25 3.19
C VAL A 87 -24.72 -25.49 2.31
N THR A 88 -23.50 -25.77 1.84
CA THR A 88 -23.23 -26.94 0.99
C THR A 88 -23.45 -28.25 1.74
N SER A 89 -23.01 -28.36 2.99
CA SER A 89 -23.22 -29.56 3.82
C SER A 89 -24.70 -29.77 4.14
N ARG A 90 -25.44 -28.71 4.46
CA ARG A 90 -26.89 -28.79 4.70
C ARG A 90 -27.64 -29.20 3.43
N LEU A 91 -27.31 -28.58 2.30
CA LEU A 91 -27.88 -28.92 0.99
C LEU A 91 -27.64 -30.39 0.66
N TYR A 92 -26.39 -30.86 0.77
CA TYR A 92 -26.04 -32.27 0.52
C TYR A 92 -26.83 -33.23 1.41
N GLY A 93 -27.01 -32.89 2.70
CA GLY A 93 -27.83 -33.66 3.61
C GLY A 93 -29.29 -33.77 3.14
N LEU A 94 -29.92 -32.65 2.82
CA LEU A 94 -31.32 -32.63 2.36
C LEU A 94 -31.51 -33.27 0.98
N GLU A 95 -30.58 -33.04 0.05
CA GLU A 95 -30.57 -33.69 -1.27
C GLU A 95 -30.45 -35.21 -1.13
N ASN A 96 -29.62 -35.72 -0.22
CA ASN A 96 -29.53 -37.14 0.05
C ASN A 96 -30.83 -37.71 0.62
N LEU A 97 -31.45 -37.01 1.58
CA LEU A 97 -32.76 -37.43 2.12
C LEU A 97 -33.83 -37.44 1.01
N HIS A 98 -33.83 -36.41 0.15
CA HIS A 98 -34.77 -36.28 -0.96
C HIS A 98 -34.54 -37.35 -2.04
N ALA A 99 -33.30 -37.55 -2.48
CA ALA A 99 -32.91 -38.55 -3.47
C ALA A 99 -33.14 -39.99 -3.00
N ASN A 100 -33.19 -40.20 -1.68
CA ASN A 100 -33.53 -41.46 -1.05
C ASN A 100 -35.02 -41.61 -0.69
N PHE A 101 -35.85 -40.60 -1.02
CA PHE A 101 -37.28 -40.55 -0.70
C PHE A 101 -37.54 -40.82 0.80
N GLU A 102 -36.69 -40.31 1.68
CA GLU A 102 -36.84 -40.41 3.13
C GLU A 102 -38.11 -39.67 3.59
N GLY A 103 -38.96 -40.34 4.38
CA GLY A 103 -40.26 -39.81 4.82
C GLY A 103 -41.43 -40.07 3.86
N PHE A 104 -41.19 -40.67 2.69
CA PHE A 104 -42.24 -41.23 1.84
C PHE A 104 -42.65 -42.62 2.33
N GLN A 105 -43.86 -43.05 1.97
CA GLN A 105 -44.32 -44.42 2.20
C GLN A 105 -43.42 -45.42 1.48
N ASP A 106 -43.22 -46.60 2.08
CA ASP A 106 -42.32 -47.64 1.56
C ASP A 106 -42.58 -47.96 0.09
N GLY A 107 -43.84 -48.07 -0.32
CA GLY A 107 -44.18 -48.36 -1.72
C GLY A 107 -43.81 -47.24 -2.68
N VAL A 108 -43.92 -45.96 -2.28
CA VAL A 108 -43.49 -44.83 -3.11
C VAL A 108 -41.96 -44.84 -3.22
N LYS A 109 -41.25 -45.00 -2.11
CA LYS A 109 -39.78 -45.11 -2.07
C LYS A 109 -39.27 -46.26 -2.95
N SER A 110 -39.86 -47.45 -2.84
CA SER A 110 -39.47 -48.62 -3.63
C SER A 110 -39.70 -48.43 -5.13
N VAL A 111 -40.84 -47.84 -5.54
CA VAL A 111 -41.08 -47.54 -6.96
C VAL A 111 -40.09 -46.50 -7.49
N MET A 112 -39.80 -45.45 -6.73
CA MET A 112 -38.84 -44.42 -7.15
C MET A 112 -37.41 -44.96 -7.25
N MET A 113 -37.01 -45.84 -6.32
CA MET A 113 -35.71 -46.52 -6.38
C MET A 113 -35.62 -47.51 -7.55
N TRP A 114 -36.69 -48.28 -7.79
CA TRP A 114 -36.80 -49.17 -8.94
C TRP A 114 -36.71 -48.41 -10.27
N LYS A 115 -37.39 -47.26 -10.37
CA LYS A 115 -37.26 -46.34 -11.50
C LYS A 115 -35.81 -45.87 -11.67
N LYS A 116 -35.14 -45.45 -10.59
CA LYS A 116 -33.75 -44.98 -10.62
C LYS A 116 -32.79 -46.06 -11.15
N GLN A 117 -33.00 -47.33 -10.79
CA GLN A 117 -32.18 -48.45 -11.25
C GLN A 117 -32.36 -48.76 -12.75
N ARG A 118 -33.51 -48.41 -13.34
CA ARG A 118 -33.85 -48.64 -14.75
C ARG A 118 -33.46 -47.48 -15.66
N GLN A 119 -32.83 -46.42 -15.12
CA GLN A 119 -32.28 -45.35 -15.94
C GLN A 119 -31.12 -45.88 -16.78
N VAL A 120 -31.20 -45.73 -18.10
CA VAL A 120 -30.14 -46.13 -19.01
C VAL A 120 -29.29 -44.91 -19.31
N VAL A 121 -28.02 -44.96 -18.94
CA VAL A 121 -27.02 -43.97 -19.36
C VAL A 121 -26.51 -44.37 -20.73
N ARG A 122 -26.79 -43.55 -21.75
CA ARG A 122 -26.30 -43.75 -23.11
C ARG A 122 -24.81 -43.44 -23.20
N ALA A 123 -24.16 -43.95 -24.24
CA ALA A 123 -22.71 -43.81 -24.45
C ALA A 123 -22.25 -42.35 -24.67
N ASP A 124 -23.17 -41.44 -25.01
CA ASP A 124 -22.95 -40.00 -25.16
C ASP A 124 -23.12 -39.21 -23.84
N GLY A 125 -23.36 -39.91 -22.72
CA GLY A 125 -23.61 -39.31 -21.41
C GLY A 125 -25.05 -38.83 -21.19
N SER A 126 -25.95 -38.97 -22.17
CA SER A 126 -27.36 -38.66 -21.98
C SER A 126 -28.06 -39.76 -21.18
N VAL A 127 -28.86 -39.36 -20.19
CA VAL A 127 -29.70 -40.28 -19.41
C VAL A 127 -31.04 -40.40 -20.09
N GLU A 128 -31.34 -41.56 -20.65
CA GLU A 128 -32.69 -41.87 -21.12
C GLU A 128 -33.52 -42.25 -19.88
N MET A 129 -34.39 -41.33 -19.45
CA MET A 129 -35.37 -41.63 -18.42
C MET A 129 -36.43 -42.57 -19.02
N ALA A 130 -36.27 -43.88 -18.78
CA ALA A 130 -37.23 -44.90 -19.19
C ALA A 130 -38.61 -44.77 -18.52
N SER A 131 -38.75 -43.86 -17.54
CA SER A 131 -39.96 -43.71 -16.73
C SER A 131 -40.14 -42.26 -16.26
N GLU A 132 -41.35 -41.71 -16.42
CA GLU A 132 -41.71 -40.33 -16.07
C GLU A 132 -42.36 -40.21 -14.68
N LEU A 133 -42.51 -41.33 -13.95
CA LEU A 133 -43.11 -41.34 -12.60
C LEU A 133 -42.50 -40.31 -11.66
N ARG A 134 -43.31 -39.36 -11.18
CA ARG A 134 -42.89 -38.34 -10.22
C ARG A 134 -43.93 -38.17 -9.12
N PRO A 135 -43.53 -38.06 -7.84
CA PRO A 135 -44.44 -37.62 -6.79
C PRO A 135 -45.00 -36.24 -7.08
N ILE A 136 -46.24 -35.98 -6.68
CA ILE A 136 -46.84 -34.63 -6.82
C ILE A 136 -46.03 -33.59 -6.06
N SER A 137 -45.49 -33.93 -4.89
CA SER A 137 -44.60 -33.05 -4.11
C SER A 137 -43.45 -32.45 -4.90
N ASP A 138 -42.93 -33.17 -5.90
CA ASP A 138 -41.75 -32.76 -6.67
C ASP A 138 -42.13 -31.86 -7.87
N VAL A 139 -43.42 -31.79 -8.17
CA VAL A 139 -43.99 -31.12 -9.36
C VAL A 139 -44.68 -29.81 -8.99
N VAL A 140 -45.14 -29.69 -7.75
CA VAL A 140 -45.85 -28.50 -7.25
C VAL A 140 -44.91 -27.54 -6.54
N SER A 141 -45.24 -26.26 -6.60
CA SER A 141 -44.59 -25.20 -5.82
C SER A 141 -45.66 -24.33 -5.20
N ILE A 142 -45.49 -23.98 -3.93
CA ILE A 142 -46.46 -23.19 -3.15
C ILE A 142 -45.71 -22.23 -2.22
N PRO A 143 -46.27 -21.05 -1.88
CA PRO A 143 -45.70 -20.19 -0.85
C PRO A 143 -45.65 -20.87 0.52
N GLU A 144 -44.61 -20.54 1.31
CA GLU A 144 -44.36 -21.11 2.65
C GLU A 144 -45.58 -21.06 3.56
N GLU A 145 -46.33 -19.96 3.55
CA GLU A 145 -47.50 -19.74 4.41
C GLU A 145 -48.68 -20.71 4.16
N PHE A 146 -48.67 -21.46 3.05
CA PHE A 146 -49.70 -22.43 2.68
C PHE A 146 -49.21 -23.87 2.63
N GLU A 147 -47.94 -24.14 2.90
CA GLU A 147 -47.39 -25.50 2.81
C GLU A 147 -48.09 -26.47 3.77
N LEU A 148 -48.24 -26.08 5.03
CA LEU A 148 -48.91 -26.91 6.03
C LEU A 148 -50.37 -27.17 5.66
N ALA A 149 -51.05 -26.18 5.11
CA ALA A 149 -52.41 -26.32 4.61
C ALA A 149 -52.49 -27.30 3.42
N MET A 150 -51.53 -27.25 2.49
CA MET A 150 -51.47 -28.19 1.36
C MET A 150 -51.11 -29.61 1.80
N GLU A 151 -50.14 -29.76 2.71
CA GLU A 151 -49.75 -31.05 3.28
C GLU A 151 -50.91 -31.69 4.02
N ALA A 152 -51.67 -30.91 4.81
CA ALA A 152 -52.85 -31.41 5.51
C ALA A 152 -54.00 -31.77 4.56
N ALA A 153 -54.28 -30.92 3.55
CA ALA A 153 -55.38 -31.15 2.63
C ALA A 153 -55.16 -32.36 1.72
N LEU A 154 -53.93 -32.58 1.24
CA LEU A 154 -53.61 -33.69 0.36
C LEU A 154 -53.18 -34.95 1.11
N GLY A 155 -52.50 -34.82 2.25
CA GLY A 155 -51.98 -35.93 3.03
C GLY A 155 -51.14 -36.88 2.17
N THR A 156 -51.45 -38.18 2.22
CA THR A 156 -50.77 -39.21 1.41
C THR A 156 -50.93 -38.99 -0.10
N ARG A 157 -51.95 -38.22 -0.55
CA ARG A 157 -52.12 -37.89 -1.98
C ARG A 157 -50.96 -37.08 -2.51
N LEU A 158 -50.24 -36.33 -1.66
CA LEU A 158 -49.06 -35.57 -2.06
C LEU A 158 -47.91 -36.48 -2.56
N GLN A 159 -47.89 -37.73 -2.10
CA GLN A 159 -46.89 -38.73 -2.48
C GLN A 159 -47.30 -39.57 -3.69
N MET A 160 -48.51 -39.35 -4.25
CA MET A 160 -48.97 -40.12 -5.40
C MET A 160 -48.07 -39.86 -6.61
N LEU A 161 -47.82 -40.93 -7.35
CA LEU A 161 -46.95 -40.90 -8.52
C LEU A 161 -47.77 -40.53 -9.76
N LEU A 162 -47.39 -39.43 -10.40
CA LEU A 162 -47.94 -39.00 -11.67
C LEU A 162 -47.37 -39.87 -12.79
N SER A 163 -48.24 -40.45 -13.62
CA SER A 163 -47.85 -41.23 -14.80
C SER A 163 -48.61 -40.74 -16.03
N GLU A 164 -47.92 -40.66 -17.16
CA GLU A 164 -48.53 -40.36 -18.46
C GLU A 164 -49.06 -41.60 -19.18
N ASN A 165 -48.52 -42.78 -18.84
CA ASN A 165 -48.91 -44.04 -19.46
C ASN A 165 -49.40 -45.01 -18.38
N GLY A 166 -50.66 -45.43 -18.48
CA GLY A 166 -51.23 -46.43 -17.59
C GLY A 166 -50.41 -47.74 -17.52
N GLU A 167 -49.71 -48.12 -18.59
CA GLU A 167 -48.84 -49.30 -18.60
C GLU A 167 -47.66 -49.20 -17.62
N GLU A 168 -47.08 -48.01 -17.49
CA GLU A 168 -45.96 -47.76 -16.57
C GLU A 168 -46.41 -47.90 -15.10
N SER A 169 -47.60 -47.37 -14.80
CA SER A 169 -48.23 -47.55 -13.49
C SER A 169 -48.53 -49.02 -13.19
N LEU A 170 -48.98 -49.80 -14.19
CA LEU A 170 -49.22 -51.24 -14.04
C LEU A 170 -47.91 -52.00 -13.76
N GLN A 171 -46.84 -51.71 -14.50
CA GLN A 171 -45.53 -52.32 -14.26
C GLN A 171 -45.00 -52.02 -12.85
N ALA A 172 -45.17 -50.79 -12.37
CA ALA A 172 -44.79 -50.41 -11.02
C ALA A 172 -45.61 -51.15 -9.96
N VAL A 173 -46.91 -51.36 -10.19
CA VAL A 173 -47.78 -52.17 -9.32
C VAL A 173 -47.35 -53.63 -9.28
N ASP A 174 -47.00 -54.21 -10.43
CA ASP A 174 -46.54 -55.60 -10.50
C ASP A 174 -45.20 -55.77 -9.78
N TYR A 175 -44.27 -54.84 -9.98
CA TYR A 175 -43.02 -54.78 -9.21
C TYR A 175 -43.27 -54.77 -7.68
N LEU A 176 -44.18 -53.91 -7.21
CA LEU A 176 -44.51 -53.82 -5.78
C LEU A 176 -45.07 -55.15 -5.23
N LYS A 177 -45.89 -55.86 -6.01
CA LYS A 177 -46.45 -57.16 -5.63
C LYS A 177 -45.37 -58.25 -5.60
N GLU A 178 -44.55 -58.32 -6.65
CA GLU A 178 -43.47 -59.32 -6.77
C GLU A 178 -42.45 -59.19 -5.65
N GLN A 179 -42.03 -57.95 -5.35
CA GLN A 179 -41.03 -57.66 -4.32
C GLN A 179 -41.62 -57.51 -2.91
N LYS A 180 -42.96 -57.57 -2.77
CA LYS A 180 -43.68 -57.27 -1.52
C LYS A 180 -43.25 -55.93 -0.91
N ALA A 181 -42.98 -54.94 -1.77
CA ALA A 181 -42.28 -53.70 -1.43
C ALA A 181 -43.24 -52.56 -1.01
N GLY A 182 -44.38 -52.90 -0.40
CA GLY A 182 -45.36 -51.93 0.07
C GLY A 182 -46.45 -51.56 -0.94
N ARG A 183 -47.08 -50.41 -0.73
CA ARG A 183 -48.22 -49.90 -1.53
C ARG A 183 -47.92 -48.48 -2.01
N SER A 184 -48.25 -48.20 -3.27
CA SER A 184 -48.20 -46.86 -3.85
C SER A 184 -49.48 -46.57 -4.62
N SER A 185 -49.79 -45.29 -4.79
CA SER A 185 -50.96 -44.82 -5.54
C SER A 185 -50.49 -43.99 -6.73
N PHE A 186 -51.11 -44.22 -7.88
CA PHE A 186 -50.74 -43.64 -9.16
C PHE A 186 -51.89 -42.79 -9.70
N PHE A 187 -51.57 -41.67 -10.33
CA PHE A 187 -52.55 -40.82 -11.00
C PHE A 187 -52.41 -40.92 -12.51
N ASN A 188 -53.47 -41.36 -13.20
CA ASN A 188 -53.55 -41.46 -14.65
C ASN A 188 -54.44 -40.34 -15.21
N VAL A 189 -53.95 -39.64 -16.23
CA VAL A 189 -54.58 -38.43 -16.81
C VAL A 189 -55.88 -38.76 -17.58
N ASP A 190 -56.03 -39.98 -18.11
CA ASP A 190 -57.13 -40.37 -18.99
C ASP A 190 -58.51 -40.46 -18.30
N GLY A 191 -58.56 -40.39 -16.96
CA GLY A 191 -59.77 -40.57 -16.16
C GLY A 191 -60.31 -39.31 -15.47
N ILE A 192 -59.77 -38.12 -15.77
CA ILE A 192 -60.15 -36.89 -15.06
C ILE A 192 -61.63 -36.55 -15.33
N GLN A 193 -62.49 -36.79 -14.33
CA GLN A 193 -63.85 -36.26 -14.31
C GLN A 193 -63.85 -34.92 -13.57
N THR A 194 -64.26 -33.85 -14.24
CA THR A 194 -64.51 -32.57 -13.59
C THR A 194 -65.80 -32.66 -12.78
N LEU A 195 -65.68 -32.61 -11.45
CA LEU A 195 -66.84 -32.38 -10.58
C LEU A 195 -67.31 -30.95 -10.81
N ASN A 196 -68.51 -30.78 -11.37
CA ASN A 196 -69.17 -29.49 -11.44
C ASN A 196 -69.62 -29.12 -10.03
N ILE A 197 -68.93 -28.17 -9.40
CA ILE A 197 -69.37 -27.60 -8.12
C ILE A 197 -70.07 -26.28 -8.40
N ASP A 198 -71.32 -26.19 -7.94
CA ASP A 198 -72.22 -25.07 -8.21
C ASP A 198 -71.82 -23.77 -7.49
N THR A 199 -71.13 -23.87 -6.34
CA THR A 199 -70.79 -22.72 -5.50
C THR A 199 -69.32 -22.77 -5.08
N THR A 200 -68.57 -21.72 -5.42
CA THR A 200 -67.18 -21.54 -5.01
C THR A 200 -67.12 -20.75 -3.71
N PRO A 201 -66.36 -21.19 -2.68
CA PRO A 201 -66.11 -20.42 -1.47
C PRO A 201 -65.57 -19.04 -1.79
N THR A 202 -66.20 -18.01 -1.21
CA THR A 202 -65.77 -16.61 -1.32
C THR A 202 -65.81 -15.96 0.06
N GLY A 203 -64.94 -14.97 0.28
CA GLY A 203 -64.82 -14.24 1.54
C GLY A 203 -63.41 -13.67 1.73
N ASP A 204 -63.27 -12.66 2.59
CA ASP A 204 -62.02 -11.90 2.76
C ASP A 204 -60.83 -12.78 3.22
N ASN A 205 -61.11 -13.87 3.94
CA ASN A 205 -60.10 -14.79 4.48
C ASN A 205 -60.09 -16.17 3.78
N VAL A 206 -60.66 -16.27 2.58
CA VAL A 206 -60.75 -17.53 1.83
C VAL A 206 -59.79 -17.50 0.65
N VAL A 207 -58.81 -18.39 0.64
CA VAL A 207 -57.84 -18.53 -0.45
C VAL A 207 -58.02 -19.88 -1.13
N LEU A 208 -58.29 -19.90 -2.43
CA LEU A 208 -58.38 -21.15 -3.18
C LEU A 208 -56.98 -21.71 -3.42
N LEU A 209 -56.72 -22.96 -3.07
CA LEU A 209 -55.37 -23.52 -3.15
C LEU A 209 -54.84 -23.54 -4.61
N LYS A 210 -55.74 -23.76 -5.58
CA LYS A 210 -55.45 -23.65 -7.02
C LYS A 210 -54.94 -22.28 -7.48
N SER A 211 -55.15 -21.22 -6.70
CA SER A 211 -54.70 -19.86 -7.05
C SER A 211 -53.27 -19.56 -6.59
N VAL A 212 -52.74 -20.34 -5.64
CA VAL A 212 -51.41 -20.13 -5.03
C VAL A 212 -50.41 -21.24 -5.37
N VAL A 213 -50.89 -22.39 -5.85
CA VAL A 213 -50.03 -23.49 -6.31
C VAL A 213 -49.66 -23.29 -7.77
N SER A 214 -48.38 -23.44 -8.08
CA SER A 214 -47.87 -23.52 -9.44
C SER A 214 -47.31 -24.91 -9.76
N SER A 215 -47.40 -25.30 -11.03
CA SER A 215 -46.85 -26.56 -11.55
C SER A 215 -46.53 -26.40 -13.04
N PRO A 216 -45.61 -27.21 -13.61
CA PRO A 216 -45.39 -27.24 -15.05
C PRO A 216 -46.67 -27.48 -15.85
N GLU A 217 -46.79 -26.88 -17.03
CA GLU A 217 -48.01 -26.96 -17.87
C GLU A 217 -48.48 -28.40 -18.11
N LYS A 218 -47.51 -29.29 -18.33
CA LYS A 218 -47.70 -30.74 -18.48
C LYS A 218 -48.52 -31.38 -17.35
N TYR A 219 -48.36 -30.92 -16.11
CA TYR A 219 -49.03 -31.48 -14.94
C TYR A 219 -50.19 -30.60 -14.42
N SER A 220 -50.40 -29.42 -15.03
CA SER A 220 -51.37 -28.43 -14.56
C SER A 220 -52.79 -28.99 -14.43
N LYS A 221 -53.26 -29.80 -15.40
CA LYS A 221 -54.59 -30.43 -15.33
C LYS A 221 -54.74 -31.35 -14.13
N THR A 222 -53.73 -32.19 -13.89
CA THR A 222 -53.71 -33.14 -12.78
C THR A 222 -53.64 -32.44 -11.43
N VAL A 223 -52.73 -31.47 -11.30
CA VAL A 223 -52.59 -30.68 -10.07
C VAL A 223 -53.89 -29.94 -9.78
N ASN A 224 -54.47 -29.26 -10.78
CA ASN A 224 -55.75 -28.57 -10.65
C ASN A 224 -56.91 -29.50 -10.29
N HIS A 225 -56.90 -30.75 -10.75
CA HIS A 225 -57.91 -31.72 -10.34
C HIS A 225 -57.79 -32.07 -8.85
N LEU A 226 -56.58 -32.23 -8.33
CA LEU A 226 -56.33 -32.59 -6.94
C LEU A 226 -56.63 -31.45 -5.96
N ILE A 227 -56.33 -30.21 -6.33
CA ILE A 227 -56.47 -29.03 -5.46
C ILE A 227 -57.65 -28.12 -5.84
N GLY A 228 -58.36 -28.42 -6.92
CA GLY A 228 -59.35 -27.52 -7.53
C GLY A 228 -60.51 -27.14 -6.61
N ASN A 229 -60.82 -28.04 -5.68
CA ASN A 229 -61.91 -27.94 -4.71
C ASN A 229 -61.38 -27.85 -3.27
N VAL A 230 -60.18 -27.29 -3.09
CA VAL A 230 -59.56 -27.06 -1.79
C VAL A 230 -59.49 -25.56 -1.50
N ALA A 231 -60.06 -25.13 -0.38
CA ALA A 231 -60.06 -23.74 0.07
C ALA A 231 -59.36 -23.61 1.43
N VAL A 232 -58.42 -22.69 1.53
CA VAL A 232 -57.77 -22.30 2.78
C VAL A 232 -58.63 -21.25 3.48
N VAL A 233 -58.91 -21.46 4.76
CA VAL A 233 -59.73 -20.57 5.61
C VAL A 233 -58.95 -20.17 6.87
N ASP A 234 -59.43 -19.14 7.57
CA ASP A 234 -58.87 -18.67 8.83
C ASP A 234 -59.09 -19.64 10.00
N SER A 235 -60.25 -20.31 10.05
CA SER A 235 -60.59 -21.24 11.12
C SER A 235 -61.50 -22.37 10.67
N ILE A 236 -61.45 -23.50 11.38
CA ILE A 236 -62.36 -24.63 11.15
C ILE A 236 -63.83 -24.25 11.41
N ARG A 237 -64.09 -23.22 12.22
CA ARG A 237 -65.45 -22.70 12.48
C ARG A 237 -66.01 -22.06 11.21
N THR A 238 -65.18 -21.31 10.49
CA THR A 238 -65.51 -20.72 9.19
C THR A 238 -65.82 -21.81 8.18
N ALA A 239 -64.98 -22.86 8.11
CA ALA A 239 -65.25 -24.03 7.26
C ALA A 239 -66.61 -24.69 7.53
N LEU A 240 -66.97 -24.87 8.80
CA LEU A 240 -68.26 -25.45 9.19
C LEU A 240 -69.45 -24.57 8.77
N SER A 241 -69.32 -23.24 8.88
CA SER A 241 -70.37 -22.30 8.47
C SER A 241 -70.61 -22.29 6.96
N MET A 242 -69.55 -22.47 6.15
CA MET A 242 -69.62 -22.43 4.69
C MET A 242 -70.05 -23.77 4.07
N ARG A 243 -70.01 -24.86 4.83
CA ARG A 243 -70.20 -26.22 4.31
C ARG A 243 -71.57 -26.48 3.70
N SER A 244 -72.63 -25.86 4.23
CA SER A 244 -74.00 -26.05 3.72
C SER A 244 -74.17 -25.52 2.30
N GLU A 245 -73.45 -24.45 1.97
CA GLU A 245 -73.53 -23.73 0.69
C GLU A 245 -72.48 -24.22 -0.30
N CYS A 246 -71.26 -24.50 0.19
CA CYS A 246 -70.13 -24.93 -0.63
C CYS A 246 -69.95 -26.45 -0.60
N LYS A 247 -70.96 -27.20 -1.07
CA LYS A 247 -70.91 -28.67 -1.12
C LYS A 247 -69.78 -29.14 -2.04
N GLY A 248 -69.08 -30.20 -1.65
CA GLY A 248 -67.99 -30.78 -2.45
C GLY A 248 -66.62 -30.14 -2.23
N TRP A 249 -66.51 -29.06 -1.45
CA TRP A 249 -65.24 -28.43 -1.10
C TRP A 249 -64.60 -29.07 0.13
N THR A 250 -63.27 -29.18 0.08
CA THR A 250 -62.43 -29.44 1.25
C THR A 250 -61.90 -28.11 1.77
N PHE A 251 -62.10 -27.86 3.06
CA PHE A 251 -61.57 -26.68 3.73
C PHE A 251 -60.36 -27.05 4.57
N VAL A 252 -59.37 -26.17 4.63
CA VAL A 252 -58.17 -26.35 5.44
C VAL A 252 -57.75 -25.04 6.09
N THR A 253 -57.27 -25.05 7.33
CA THR A 253 -56.69 -23.86 7.96
C THR A 253 -55.20 -23.75 7.63
N ARG A 254 -54.61 -22.57 7.81
CA ARG A 254 -53.14 -22.39 7.68
C ARG A 254 -52.35 -23.29 8.65
N GLU A 255 -52.97 -23.65 9.78
CA GLU A 255 -52.39 -24.53 10.81
C GLU A 255 -52.59 -26.02 10.50
N GLY A 256 -53.28 -26.38 9.41
CA GLY A 256 -53.45 -27.77 8.96
C GLY A 256 -54.69 -28.49 9.49
N ASP A 257 -55.62 -27.81 10.16
CA ASP A 257 -56.93 -28.41 10.46
C ASP A 257 -57.75 -28.53 9.18
N THR A 258 -58.36 -29.68 8.92
CA THR A 258 -59.09 -29.97 7.69
C THR A 258 -60.54 -30.35 7.95
N LEU A 259 -61.42 -29.94 7.03
CA LEU A 259 -62.79 -30.42 6.90
C LEU A 259 -62.98 -30.88 5.46
N THR A 260 -62.98 -32.20 5.25
CA THR A 260 -63.09 -32.79 3.92
C THR A 260 -64.52 -32.66 3.36
N SER A 261 -64.67 -32.84 2.04
CA SER A 261 -65.97 -32.73 1.37
C SER A 261 -67.00 -33.77 1.84
N ASP A 262 -66.53 -34.96 2.21
CA ASP A 262 -67.28 -36.04 2.86
C ASP A 262 -67.59 -35.77 4.34
N GLY A 263 -66.95 -34.77 4.95
CA GLY A 263 -67.27 -34.26 6.27
C GLY A 263 -66.41 -34.76 7.40
N VAL A 264 -65.24 -35.31 7.08
CA VAL A 264 -64.26 -35.70 8.08
C VAL A 264 -63.57 -34.43 8.56
N LEU A 265 -63.69 -34.16 9.86
CA LEU A 265 -62.93 -33.10 10.53
C LEU A 265 -61.68 -33.72 11.15
N THR A 266 -60.51 -33.22 10.76
CA THR A 266 -59.22 -33.62 11.31
C THR A 266 -58.50 -32.40 11.83
N GLY A 267 -57.93 -32.47 13.04
CA GLY A 267 -57.17 -31.37 13.61
C GLY A 267 -56.32 -31.79 14.81
N GLY A 268 -55.50 -30.86 15.28
CA GLY A 268 -54.54 -31.06 16.38
C GLY A 268 -53.08 -31.04 15.94
N THR A 269 -52.17 -31.09 16.92
CA THR A 269 -50.72 -31.06 16.68
C THR A 269 -50.18 -32.47 16.43
N ALA A 270 -50.06 -32.88 15.17
CA ALA A 270 -49.41 -34.14 14.82
C ALA A 270 -48.61 -34.03 13.50
N GLU A 271 -47.43 -34.64 13.49
CA GLU A 271 -46.65 -34.93 12.28
C GLU A 271 -47.40 -35.97 11.44
N SER A 272 -48.14 -35.52 10.43
CA SER A 272 -48.84 -36.40 9.48
C SER A 272 -47.85 -37.07 8.52
N ALA A 273 -48.25 -38.20 7.93
CA ALA A 273 -47.53 -38.80 6.81
C ALA A 273 -47.43 -37.80 5.65
N GLY A 274 -46.21 -37.37 5.31
CA GLY A 274 -45.95 -36.33 4.32
C GLY A 274 -45.71 -34.92 4.88
N SER A 275 -45.71 -34.76 6.21
CA SER A 275 -45.33 -33.50 6.86
C SER A 275 -43.87 -33.14 6.56
N GLY A 276 -43.64 -31.90 6.13
CA GLY A 276 -42.33 -31.36 5.82
C GLY A 276 -41.74 -31.79 4.48
N ILE A 277 -42.47 -32.51 3.62
CA ILE A 277 -42.00 -32.85 2.26
C ILE A 277 -41.93 -31.59 1.39
N LEU A 278 -42.96 -30.73 1.43
CA LEU A 278 -42.96 -29.48 0.66
C LEU A 278 -41.91 -28.52 1.21
N LYS A 279 -41.85 -28.40 2.54
CA LYS A 279 -40.84 -27.60 3.24
C LYS A 279 -39.42 -28.00 2.83
N ARG A 280 -39.11 -29.29 2.79
CA ARG A 280 -37.79 -29.80 2.36
C ARG A 280 -37.49 -29.43 0.91
N GLY A 281 -38.46 -29.59 0.01
CA GLY A 281 -38.30 -29.24 -1.40
C GLY A 281 -38.01 -27.75 -1.60
N ARG A 282 -38.71 -26.87 -0.86
CA ARG A 282 -38.44 -25.43 -0.85
C ARG A 282 -37.06 -25.13 -0.26
N GLU A 283 -36.73 -25.70 0.89
CA GLU A 283 -35.44 -25.48 1.56
C GLU A 283 -34.26 -25.89 0.68
N ILE A 284 -34.38 -26.98 -0.10
CA ILE A 284 -33.38 -27.35 -1.11
C ILE A 284 -33.21 -26.25 -2.15
N LYS A 285 -34.31 -25.71 -2.71
CA LYS A 285 -34.26 -24.62 -3.71
C LYS A 285 -33.59 -23.36 -3.12
N ASP A 286 -33.98 -22.99 -1.91
CA ASP A 286 -33.43 -21.83 -1.21
C ASP A 286 -31.92 -21.99 -0.94
N LEU A 287 -31.50 -23.19 -0.50
CA LEU A 287 -30.09 -23.49 -0.24
C LEU A 287 -29.26 -23.57 -1.52
N VAL A 288 -29.83 -24.02 -2.66
CA VAL A 288 -29.17 -23.98 -3.97
C VAL A 288 -28.85 -22.53 -4.34
N GLN A 289 -29.83 -21.63 -4.21
CA GLN A 289 -29.62 -20.22 -4.48
C GLN A 289 -28.57 -19.61 -3.54
N GLN A 290 -28.68 -19.87 -2.23
CA GLN A 290 -27.70 -19.39 -1.25
C GLN A 290 -26.29 -19.91 -1.52
N LYS A 291 -26.16 -21.18 -1.95
CA LYS A 291 -24.86 -21.77 -2.32
C LYS A 291 -24.23 -21.02 -3.50
N GLU A 292 -25.01 -20.69 -4.52
CA GLU A 292 -24.53 -19.89 -5.67
C GLU A 292 -24.10 -18.49 -5.23
N GLU A 293 -24.90 -17.82 -4.39
CA GLU A 293 -24.59 -16.50 -3.84
C GLU A 293 -23.28 -16.50 -3.02
N TRP A 294 -23.12 -17.46 -2.11
CA TRP A 294 -21.89 -17.59 -1.30
C TRP A 294 -20.69 -17.99 -2.14
N SER A 295 -20.87 -18.85 -3.15
CA SER A 295 -19.81 -19.21 -4.09
C SER A 295 -19.30 -17.97 -4.85
N GLY A 296 -20.21 -17.12 -5.33
CA GLY A 296 -19.86 -15.86 -5.99
C GLY A 296 -19.12 -14.89 -5.08
N LYS A 297 -19.63 -14.67 -3.85
CA LYS A 297 -18.98 -13.82 -2.84
C LYS A 297 -17.56 -14.33 -2.51
N LEU A 298 -17.41 -15.64 -2.28
CA LEU A 298 -16.12 -16.26 -1.98
C LEU A 298 -15.13 -16.10 -3.14
N ALA A 299 -15.57 -16.31 -4.38
CA ALA A 299 -14.72 -16.16 -5.57
C ALA A 299 -14.22 -14.71 -5.72
N LEU A 300 -15.11 -13.73 -5.59
CA LEU A 300 -14.75 -12.31 -5.67
C LEU A 300 -13.79 -11.89 -4.54
N ALA A 301 -14.08 -12.29 -3.30
CA ALA A 301 -13.23 -11.99 -2.15
C ALA A 301 -11.84 -12.63 -2.29
N SER A 302 -11.76 -13.87 -2.78
CA SER A 302 -10.48 -14.58 -2.99
C SER A 302 -9.62 -13.90 -4.07
N VAL A 303 -10.22 -13.45 -5.18
CA VAL A 303 -9.49 -12.71 -6.23
C VAL A 303 -8.96 -11.39 -5.68
N ALA A 304 -9.77 -10.67 -4.89
CA ALA A 304 -9.36 -9.42 -4.26
C ALA A 304 -8.21 -9.64 -3.26
N LEU A 305 -8.29 -10.69 -2.42
CA LEU A 305 -7.22 -11.07 -1.48
C LEU A 305 -5.92 -11.34 -2.23
N LYS A 306 -5.95 -12.19 -3.26
CA LYS A 306 -4.75 -12.53 -4.06
C LYS A 306 -4.11 -11.29 -4.69
N LYS A 307 -4.92 -10.32 -5.15
CA LYS A 307 -4.41 -9.06 -5.68
C LYS A 307 -3.71 -8.24 -4.59
N MET A 308 -4.30 -8.13 -3.40
CA MET A 308 -3.70 -7.40 -2.29
C MET A 308 -2.41 -8.06 -1.77
N GLU A 309 -2.36 -9.40 -1.73
CA GLU A 309 -1.15 -10.15 -1.38
C GLU A 309 -0.02 -9.89 -2.38
N SER A 310 -0.32 -9.87 -3.69
CA SER A 310 0.68 -9.51 -4.71
C SER A 310 1.13 -8.05 -4.59
N GLN A 311 0.25 -7.13 -4.21
CA GLN A 311 0.64 -5.74 -3.94
C GLN A 311 1.57 -5.64 -2.72
N LEU A 312 1.32 -6.45 -1.68
CA LEU A 312 2.16 -6.51 -0.49
C LEU A 312 3.56 -7.03 -0.82
N GLU A 313 3.67 -8.10 -1.62
CA GLU A 313 4.95 -8.62 -2.10
C GLU A 313 5.74 -7.58 -2.91
N ASN A 314 5.06 -6.78 -3.75
CA ASN A 314 5.70 -5.71 -4.50
C ASN A 314 6.24 -4.60 -3.58
N ILE A 315 5.43 -4.16 -2.61
CA ILE A 315 5.86 -3.14 -1.62
C ILE A 315 7.03 -3.67 -0.78
N ASP A 316 7.03 -4.96 -0.42
CA ASP A 316 8.15 -5.58 0.28
C ASP A 316 9.44 -5.50 -0.54
N SER A 317 9.39 -5.81 -1.83
CA SER A 317 10.55 -5.67 -2.72
C SER A 317 11.00 -4.22 -2.92
N GLU A 318 10.06 -3.28 -2.99
CA GLU A 318 10.36 -1.85 -3.06
C GLU A 318 11.02 -1.34 -1.78
N LEU A 319 10.54 -1.76 -0.62
CA LEU A 319 11.09 -1.41 0.68
C LEU A 319 12.52 -1.96 0.85
N GLU A 320 12.79 -3.21 0.46
CA GLU A 320 14.14 -3.77 0.48
C GLU A 320 15.11 -2.98 -0.39
N LYS A 321 14.68 -2.57 -1.59
CA LYS A 321 15.49 -1.72 -2.47
C LYS A 321 15.73 -0.34 -1.86
N ALA A 322 14.70 0.27 -1.30
CA ALA A 322 14.80 1.58 -0.66
C ALA A 322 15.76 1.55 0.55
N LEU A 323 15.68 0.51 1.39
CA LEU A 323 16.60 0.29 2.51
C LEU A 323 18.06 0.17 2.05
N LYS A 324 18.29 -0.57 0.95
CA LYS A 324 19.62 -0.69 0.37
C LYS A 324 20.13 0.67 -0.13
N THR A 325 19.30 1.41 -0.84
CA THR A 325 19.65 2.76 -1.32
C THR A 325 19.92 3.72 -0.17
N GLN A 326 19.12 3.68 0.91
CA GLN A 326 19.33 4.50 2.10
C GLN A 326 20.69 4.20 2.75
N ALA A 327 21.03 2.93 2.94
CA ALA A 327 22.34 2.53 3.46
C ALA A 327 23.50 3.00 2.56
N GLU A 328 23.37 2.88 1.24
CA GLU A 328 24.37 3.37 0.28
C GLU A 328 24.56 4.90 0.38
N GLN A 329 23.47 5.68 0.50
CA GLN A 329 23.54 7.13 0.64
C GLN A 329 24.12 7.55 2.01
N GLU A 330 23.83 6.82 3.09
CA GLU A 330 24.41 7.08 4.40
C GLU A 330 25.92 6.86 4.43
N ILE A 331 26.39 5.75 3.84
CA ILE A 331 27.83 5.47 3.71
C ILE A 331 28.50 6.59 2.92
N ARG A 332 27.93 6.98 1.77
CA ARG A 332 28.47 8.05 0.92
C ARG A 332 28.51 9.39 1.65
N ALA A 333 27.47 9.73 2.40
CA ALA A 333 27.43 10.96 3.18
C ALA A 333 28.48 10.95 4.31
N ALA A 334 28.71 9.80 4.94
CA ALA A 334 29.74 9.65 5.97
C ALA A 334 31.17 9.77 5.39
N GLU A 335 31.42 9.21 4.22
CA GLU A 335 32.70 9.35 3.50
C GLU A 335 32.97 10.82 3.14
N LEU A 336 31.99 11.48 2.51
CA LEU A 336 32.10 12.89 2.13
C LEU A 336 32.23 13.82 3.34
N ARG A 337 31.62 13.46 4.48
CA ARG A 337 31.79 14.20 5.73
C ARG A 337 33.24 14.17 6.20
N LYS A 338 33.89 13.00 6.13
CA LYS A 338 35.29 12.83 6.51
C LYS A 338 36.21 13.60 5.55
N ASP A 339 35.92 13.58 4.26
CA ASP A 339 36.68 14.35 3.27
C ASP A 339 36.50 15.86 3.46
N MET A 340 35.29 16.31 3.79
CA MET A 340 34.99 17.70 4.14
C MET A 340 35.79 18.15 5.37
N GLU A 341 35.83 17.34 6.43
CA GLU A 341 36.61 17.62 7.62
C GLU A 341 38.13 17.66 7.34
N ARG A 342 38.63 16.79 6.45
CA ARG A 342 40.03 16.83 6.00
C ARG A 342 40.34 18.13 5.25
N ALA A 343 39.50 18.49 4.28
CA ALA A 343 39.69 19.69 3.47
C ALA A 343 39.63 20.98 4.32
N ASP A 344 38.73 21.04 5.31
CA ASP A 344 38.63 22.18 6.21
C ASP A 344 39.88 22.30 7.12
N ASN A 345 40.41 21.17 7.60
CA ASN A 345 41.65 21.14 8.36
C ASN A 345 42.86 21.57 7.52
N GLU A 346 42.97 21.13 6.26
CA GLU A 346 44.01 21.56 5.32
C GLU A 346 43.94 23.07 5.06
N LEU A 347 42.74 23.59 4.82
CA LEU A 347 42.49 25.01 4.65
C LEU A 347 42.88 25.82 5.90
N LYS A 348 42.49 25.35 7.08
CA LYS A 348 42.83 25.98 8.36
C LYS A 348 44.35 26.04 8.56
N ASN A 349 45.07 24.96 8.26
CA ASN A 349 46.52 24.91 8.35
C ASN A 349 47.19 25.87 7.35
N ALA A 350 46.69 25.94 6.12
CA ALA A 350 47.18 26.87 5.11
C ALA A 350 46.96 28.34 5.49
N ARG A 351 45.79 28.68 6.05
CA ARG A 351 45.50 30.01 6.58
C ARG A 351 46.44 30.38 7.73
N ALA A 352 46.70 29.46 8.66
CA ALA A 352 47.67 29.69 9.74
C ALA A 352 49.10 29.91 9.21
N ALA A 353 49.48 29.25 8.11
CA ALA A 353 50.76 29.48 7.45
C ALA A 353 50.84 30.87 6.81
N VAL A 354 49.75 31.35 6.18
CA VAL A 354 49.66 32.75 5.70
C VAL A 354 49.85 33.72 6.84
N ASP A 355 49.13 33.56 7.95
CA ASP A 355 49.25 34.46 9.11
C ASP A 355 50.68 34.54 9.64
N LYS A 356 51.37 33.40 9.71
CA LYS A 356 52.78 33.35 10.11
C LYS A 356 53.67 34.11 9.12
N GLN A 357 53.47 33.93 7.82
CA GLN A 357 54.27 34.57 6.78
C GLN A 357 54.01 36.08 6.71
N VAL A 358 52.77 36.53 6.93
CA VAL A 358 52.41 37.94 7.08
C VAL A 358 53.14 38.57 8.27
N GLN A 359 53.17 37.88 9.42
CA GLN A 359 53.91 38.35 10.60
C GLN A 359 55.41 38.43 10.35
N GLU A 360 55.99 37.46 9.64
CA GLU A 360 57.41 37.45 9.31
C GLU A 360 57.78 38.58 8.35
N LYS A 361 56.99 38.78 7.29
CA LYS A 361 57.14 39.92 6.37
C LYS A 361 57.04 41.25 7.11
N ALA A 362 56.04 41.43 7.98
CA ALA A 362 55.88 42.67 8.76
C ALA A 362 57.10 42.96 9.65
N LYS A 363 57.73 41.93 10.22
CA LYS A 363 58.98 42.07 10.99
C LYS A 363 60.14 42.50 10.09
N LEU A 364 60.28 41.91 8.89
CA LEU A 364 61.31 42.30 7.93
C LEU A 364 61.12 43.73 7.44
N ASP A 365 59.90 44.10 7.03
CA ASP A 365 59.52 45.46 6.61
C ASP A 365 59.87 46.49 7.71
N SER A 366 59.59 46.17 8.98
CA SER A 366 59.93 47.06 10.10
C SER A 366 61.44 47.26 10.28
N LYS A 367 62.23 46.18 10.15
CA LYS A 367 63.70 46.24 10.24
C LYS A 367 64.30 46.99 9.06
N GLU A 368 63.78 46.80 7.85
CA GLU A 368 64.22 47.50 6.65
C GLU A 368 63.96 49.01 6.76
N ASN A 369 62.79 49.41 7.29
CA ASN A 369 62.47 50.81 7.57
C ASN A 369 63.40 51.41 8.63
N GLU A 370 63.64 50.72 9.74
CA GLU A 370 64.59 51.18 10.77
C GLU A 370 66.02 51.34 10.21
N LEU A 371 66.47 50.39 9.39
CA LEU A 371 67.79 50.47 8.77
C LEU A 371 67.87 51.62 7.76
N THR A 372 66.81 51.85 6.99
CA THR A 372 66.72 52.94 6.02
C THR A 372 66.83 54.29 6.72
N GLN A 373 66.09 54.49 7.82
CA GLN A 373 66.21 55.71 8.63
C GLN A 373 67.63 55.91 9.18
N LYS A 374 68.29 54.85 9.66
CA LYS A 374 69.68 54.92 10.13
C LYS A 374 70.66 55.28 9.02
N VAL A 375 70.49 54.72 7.82
CA VAL A 375 71.33 55.05 6.65
C VAL A 375 71.16 56.52 6.28
N GLU A 376 69.92 57.02 6.22
CA GLU A 376 69.64 58.44 5.95
C GLU A 376 70.25 59.36 7.02
N GLU A 377 70.12 59.02 8.30
CA GLU A 377 70.71 59.77 9.42
C GLU A 377 72.25 59.80 9.32
N ILE A 378 72.89 58.68 9.01
CA ILE A 378 74.34 58.60 8.84
C ILE A 378 74.79 59.38 7.60
N GLN A 379 74.05 59.32 6.49
CA GLN A 379 74.34 60.09 5.28
C GLN A 379 74.26 61.59 5.52
N LEU A 380 73.23 62.06 6.25
CA LEU A 380 73.11 63.45 6.68
C LEU A 380 74.32 63.89 7.53
N LYS A 381 74.66 63.13 8.58
CA LYS A 381 75.84 63.41 9.42
C LYS A 381 77.15 63.40 8.63
N LEU A 382 77.26 62.52 7.64
CA LEU A 382 78.46 62.43 6.79
C LEU A 382 78.56 63.65 5.86
N SER A 383 77.45 64.14 5.32
CA SER A 383 77.38 65.39 4.55
C SER A 383 77.77 66.59 5.43
N GLU A 384 77.20 66.70 6.64
CA GLU A 384 77.55 67.74 7.61
C GLU A 384 79.04 67.72 7.96
N MET A 385 79.61 66.54 8.21
CA MET A 385 81.04 66.40 8.48
C MET A 385 81.91 66.74 7.27
N GLN A 386 81.47 66.43 6.05
CA GLN A 386 82.17 66.80 4.82
C GLN A 386 82.17 68.32 4.60
N GLU A 387 81.03 68.99 4.83
CA GLU A 387 80.93 70.45 4.81
C GLU A 387 81.83 71.08 5.87
N GLN A 388 81.81 70.57 7.11
CA GLN A 388 82.70 71.04 8.17
C GLN A 388 84.17 70.84 7.81
N LYS A 389 84.53 69.68 7.26
CA LYS A 389 85.90 69.40 6.80
C LYS A 389 86.32 70.38 5.70
N GLN A 390 85.47 70.61 4.70
CA GLN A 390 85.76 71.54 3.61
C GLN A 390 85.91 72.97 4.13
N GLY A 391 85.06 73.41 5.06
CA GLY A 391 85.20 74.70 5.73
C GLY A 391 86.50 74.85 6.53
N LEU A 392 86.93 73.79 7.24
CA LEU A 392 88.21 73.75 7.94
C LEU A 392 89.41 73.74 6.97
N GLU A 393 89.32 73.02 5.86
CA GLU A 393 90.37 73.01 4.81
C GLU A 393 90.50 74.39 4.17
N SER A 394 89.39 75.06 3.85
CA SER A 394 89.41 76.45 3.36
C SER A 394 90.00 77.41 4.39
N SER A 395 89.62 77.29 5.67
CA SER A 395 90.20 78.09 6.75
C SER A 395 91.70 77.83 6.93
N SER A 396 92.14 76.58 6.77
CA SER A 396 93.55 76.20 6.83
C SER A 396 94.34 76.79 5.65
N GLN A 397 93.78 76.76 4.44
CA GLN A 397 94.38 77.38 3.25
C GLN A 397 94.46 78.91 3.38
N GLU A 398 93.43 79.55 3.93
CA GLU A 398 93.45 80.99 4.24
C GLU A 398 94.55 81.30 5.27
N LEU A 399 94.65 80.54 6.36
CA LEU A 399 95.72 80.72 7.35
C LEU A 399 97.11 80.48 6.77
N GLU A 400 97.28 79.49 5.88
CA GLU A 400 98.56 79.24 5.20
C GLU A 400 98.92 80.39 4.25
N ALA A 401 97.95 80.93 3.51
CA ALA A 401 98.14 82.10 2.66
C ALA A 401 98.49 83.34 3.49
N ASP A 402 97.83 83.55 4.64
CA ASP A 402 98.14 84.63 5.57
C ASP A 402 99.53 84.47 6.20
N LEU A 403 99.94 83.24 6.56
CA LEU A 403 101.30 82.93 7.01
C LEU A 403 102.34 83.21 5.93
N GLN A 404 102.04 82.88 4.67
CA GLN A 404 102.93 83.16 3.53
C GLN A 404 103.03 84.66 3.27
N ASN A 405 101.93 85.41 3.36
CA ASN A 405 101.92 86.86 3.28
C ASN A 405 102.69 87.51 4.44
N LEU A 406 102.55 86.99 5.66
CA LEU A 406 103.35 87.44 6.81
C LEU A 406 104.84 87.15 6.60
N ARG A 407 105.21 85.98 6.05
CA ARG A 407 106.60 85.66 5.71
C ARG A 407 107.16 86.60 4.65
N LEU A 408 106.41 86.87 3.58
CA LEU A 408 106.80 87.85 2.56
C LEU A 408 106.93 89.26 3.15
N GLY A 409 106.04 89.63 4.09
CA GLY A 409 106.13 90.88 4.84
C GLY A 409 107.35 90.94 5.76
N ILE A 410 107.71 89.84 6.42
CA ILE A 410 108.94 89.71 7.23
C ILE A 410 110.17 89.80 6.34
N ASP A 411 110.18 89.14 5.18
CA ASP A 411 111.29 89.18 4.22
C ASP A 411 111.45 90.59 3.61
N ASP A 412 110.36 91.30 3.30
CA ASP A 412 110.43 92.70 2.84
C ASP A 412 110.88 93.66 3.95
N LEU A 413 110.45 93.44 5.21
CA LEU A 413 110.95 94.19 6.36
C LEU A 413 112.43 93.89 6.66
N GLN A 414 112.87 92.64 6.50
CA GLN A 414 114.27 92.26 6.59
C GLN A 414 115.08 92.94 5.48
N ARG A 415 114.59 92.93 4.24
CA ARG A 415 115.23 93.62 3.11
C ARG A 415 115.33 95.13 3.34
N LYS A 416 114.26 95.78 3.80
CA LYS A 416 114.27 97.21 4.18
C LYS A 416 115.24 97.48 5.33
N ALA A 417 115.38 96.56 6.29
CA ALA A 417 116.36 96.67 7.37
C ALA A 417 117.81 96.48 6.87
N THR A 418 118.08 95.60 5.91
CA THR A 418 119.39 95.48 5.26
C THR A 418 119.70 96.70 4.39
N GLU A 419 118.75 97.21 3.61
CA GLU A 419 118.90 98.44 2.82
C GLU A 419 119.15 99.66 3.71
N ALA A 420 118.45 99.79 4.84
CA ALA A 420 118.70 100.84 5.83
C ALA A 420 120.07 100.70 6.52
N LYS A 421 120.54 99.46 6.76
CA LYS A 421 121.91 99.20 7.27
C LYS A 421 122.97 99.61 6.25
N VAL A 422 122.79 99.26 4.97
CA VAL A 422 123.71 99.60 3.86
C VAL A 422 123.72 101.12 3.63
N ALA A 423 122.56 101.78 3.60
CA ALA A 423 122.46 103.24 3.49
C ALA A 423 123.05 104.00 4.69
N SER A 424 123.09 103.40 5.89
CA SER A 424 123.79 103.99 7.04
C SER A 424 125.31 103.82 6.98
N ALA A 425 125.81 102.79 6.25
CA ALA A 425 127.23 102.52 6.06
C ALA A 425 127.83 103.42 4.97
N GLU A 426 127.10 103.70 3.89
CA GLU A 426 127.54 104.59 2.80
C GLU A 426 127.54 106.08 3.18
N LYS A 427 126.88 106.47 4.27
CA LYS A 427 126.95 107.85 4.81
C LYS A 427 128.16 108.10 5.73
N ARG A 428 129.05 107.12 5.92
CA ARG A 428 130.15 107.16 6.91
C ARG A 428 131.57 106.99 6.35
N GLN A 429 131.76 106.92 5.04
CA GLN A 429 133.05 107.06 4.35
C GLN A 429 132.83 107.77 3.02
#